data_AF-A0A396M384-F1
#
_entry.id   AF-A0A396M384-F1
#
_cell.length_a   1.000
_cell.length_b   1.000
_cell.length_c   1.000
_cell.angle_alpha   90.00
_cell.angle_beta   90.00
_cell.angle_gamma   90.00
#
_symmetry.space_group_name_H-M   'P 1'
#
loop_
_entity.id
_entity.type
_entity.pdbx_description
1 polymer ?
#
loop_
_entity_poly.entity_id
_entity_poly.type
_entity_poly.pdbx_seq_one_letter_code
_entity_poly.pdbx_strand_id
1 'polypeptide(L)'
;MERSESIKSLAIALCKFQGSVAKVKKEATNPFFKSKYATLANILDVISKPLSENGLAVSQLPVGETGLTTILMHESGEFIMETYQMKPVRNDPQGIGSSITYQRRYAIGAVLGLNIDDDDDGNGASGNKTTANKSLGQKPATNDKKMFCRSDENLVNCLCDLVTGQNLCGKNTKKEKWTMAQFETSLRGFTPEDYTWLVNRATNGIKSNQNV
;
A
#
# COMPACT_ATOMS: atom_id res chain seq x y z
N MET A 1 22.06 -14.27 -9.98
CA MET A 1 22.63 -13.01 -10.48
C MET A 1 23.57 -13.35 -11.62
N GLU A 2 23.28 -12.84 -12.80
CA GLU A 2 24.10 -12.96 -14.00
C GLU A 2 24.81 -11.63 -14.24
N ARG A 3 26.03 -11.65 -14.79
CA ARG A 3 26.87 -10.45 -14.98
C ARG A 3 27.91 -10.65 -16.07
N SER A 4 28.45 -9.54 -16.57
CA SER A 4 29.65 -9.55 -17.41
C SER A 4 30.89 -10.06 -16.65
N GLU A 5 31.92 -10.49 -17.39
CA GLU A 5 33.18 -11.03 -16.82
C GLU A 5 33.82 -10.06 -15.82
N SER A 6 33.89 -8.78 -16.19
CA SER A 6 34.26 -7.66 -15.33
C SER A 6 33.04 -6.78 -15.03
N ILE A 7 33.05 -6.14 -13.86
CA ILE A 7 32.05 -5.14 -13.43
C ILE A 7 32.73 -3.86 -12.93
N LYS A 8 33.98 -3.62 -13.32
CA LYS A 8 34.82 -2.56 -12.76
C LYS A 8 34.27 -1.16 -13.06
N SER A 9 33.99 -0.89 -14.33
CA SER A 9 33.46 0.40 -14.79
C SER A 9 32.03 0.61 -14.27
N LEU A 10 31.22 -0.45 -14.30
CA LEU A 10 29.88 -0.47 -13.72
C LEU A 10 29.90 -0.13 -12.23
N ALA A 11 30.78 -0.76 -11.45
CA ALA A 11 30.89 -0.53 -10.02
C ALA A 11 31.36 0.90 -9.70
N ILE A 12 32.34 1.43 -10.44
CA ILE A 12 32.80 2.81 -10.30
C ILE A 12 31.66 3.80 -10.59
N ALA A 13 30.92 3.57 -11.68
CA ALA A 13 29.78 4.40 -12.06
C ALA A 13 28.64 4.32 -11.02
N LEU A 14 28.34 3.12 -10.50
CA LEU A 14 27.31 2.93 -9.47
C LEU A 14 27.67 3.64 -8.17
N CYS A 15 28.94 3.60 -7.74
CA CYS A 15 29.41 4.36 -6.59
C CYS A 15 29.20 5.88 -6.76
N LYS A 16 29.53 6.42 -7.94
CA LYS A 16 29.33 7.85 -8.25
C LYS A 16 27.85 8.23 -8.32
N PHE A 17 27.02 7.37 -8.92
CA PHE A 17 25.57 7.52 -8.95
C PHE A 17 25.01 7.59 -7.52
N GLN A 18 25.39 6.66 -6.64
CA GLN A 18 24.90 6.63 -5.26
C GLN A 18 25.34 7.86 -4.45
N GLY A 19 26.50 8.45 -4.75
CA GLY A 19 26.94 9.70 -4.15
C GLY A 19 26.24 10.95 -4.67
N SER A 20 25.59 10.89 -5.84
CA SER A 20 24.99 12.05 -6.52
C SER A 20 23.46 12.02 -6.56
N VAL A 21 22.84 10.85 -6.44
CA VAL A 21 21.39 10.69 -6.52
C VAL A 21 20.69 11.38 -5.35
N ALA A 22 19.65 12.15 -5.66
CA ALA A 22 18.83 12.79 -4.64
C ALA A 22 17.98 11.75 -3.89
N LYS A 23 17.61 12.07 -2.65
CA LYS A 23 16.68 11.24 -1.88
C LYS A 23 15.34 11.15 -2.61
N VAL A 24 14.92 9.92 -2.90
CA VAL A 24 13.60 9.64 -3.47
C VAL A 24 12.53 9.98 -2.44
N LYS A 25 11.58 10.84 -2.82
CA LYS A 25 10.46 11.22 -1.94
C LYS A 25 9.43 10.10 -1.88
N LYS A 26 8.81 9.93 -0.71
CA LYS A 26 7.76 8.94 -0.48
C LYS A 26 6.44 9.68 -0.27
N GLU A 27 5.81 10.10 -1.37
CA GLU A 27 4.56 10.89 -1.29
C GLU A 27 3.29 10.06 -1.40
N ALA A 28 3.38 8.82 -1.89
CA ALA A 28 2.21 7.94 -1.96
C ALA A 28 2.02 7.21 -0.64
N THR A 29 0.77 6.97 -0.26
CA THR A 29 0.41 6.25 0.98
C THR A 29 -0.15 4.89 0.64
N ASN A 30 0.38 3.85 1.26
CA ASN A 30 -0.18 2.51 1.16
C ASN A 30 -1.44 2.44 2.05
N PRO A 31 -2.64 2.21 1.49
CA PRO A 31 -3.87 2.22 2.29
C PRO A 31 -3.95 1.06 3.29
N PHE A 32 -3.23 -0.04 3.05
CA PHE A 32 -3.23 -1.22 3.90
C PHE A 32 -2.29 -1.07 5.11
N PHE A 33 -1.09 -0.53 4.90
CA PHE A 33 -0.07 -0.43 5.93
C PHE A 33 0.12 0.99 6.48
N LYS A 34 -0.54 1.99 5.89
CA LYS A 34 -0.36 3.43 6.18
C LYS A 34 1.08 3.93 6.04
N SER A 35 1.98 3.10 5.51
CA SER A 35 3.35 3.45 5.18
C SER A 35 3.39 4.34 3.94
N LYS A 36 4.43 5.17 3.83
CA LYS A 36 4.67 5.95 2.62
C LYS A 36 5.58 5.19 1.67
N TYR A 37 5.37 5.42 0.38
CA TYR A 37 6.20 4.86 -0.67
C TYR A 37 6.42 5.85 -1.81
N ALA A 38 7.51 5.67 -2.52
CA ALA A 38 7.83 6.38 -3.74
C ALA A 38 7.10 5.72 -4.93
N THR A 39 6.43 6.51 -5.76
CA THR A 39 5.80 5.98 -6.97
C THR A 39 6.85 5.60 -8.00
N LEU A 40 6.52 4.67 -8.93
CA LEU A 40 7.43 4.32 -10.02
C LEU A 40 7.82 5.55 -10.86
N ALA A 41 6.86 6.44 -11.14
CA ALA A 41 7.12 7.69 -11.86
C ALA A 41 8.14 8.56 -11.13
N ASN A 42 7.93 8.83 -9.84
CA ASN A 42 8.86 9.64 -9.05
C ASN A 42 10.26 9.02 -8.99
N ILE A 43 10.36 7.69 -8.86
CA ILE A 43 11.66 7.01 -8.89
C ILE A 43 12.36 7.25 -10.23
N LEU A 44 11.67 7.02 -11.35
CA LEU A 44 12.24 7.19 -12.69
C LEU A 44 12.68 8.64 -12.94
N ASP A 45 11.88 9.62 -12.52
CA ASP A 45 12.20 11.04 -12.66
C ASP A 45 13.46 11.43 -11.87
N VAL A 46 13.60 10.93 -10.64
CA VAL A 46 14.75 11.21 -9.76
C VAL A 46 16.03 10.57 -10.29
N ILE A 47 15.96 9.35 -10.81
CA ILE A 47 17.17 8.59 -11.20
C ILE A 47 17.61 8.85 -12.63
N SER A 48 16.73 9.31 -13.52
CA SER A 48 17.01 9.40 -14.97
C SER A 48 18.26 10.23 -15.27
N LYS A 49 18.36 11.43 -14.71
CA LYS A 49 19.50 12.31 -14.93
C LYS A 49 20.81 11.76 -14.31
N PRO A 50 20.85 11.38 -13.01
CA PRO A 50 22.07 10.82 -12.42
C PRO A 50 22.53 9.51 -13.07
N LEU A 51 21.61 8.67 -13.57
CA LEU A 51 21.99 7.47 -14.34
C LEU A 51 22.74 7.87 -15.62
N SER A 52 22.16 8.78 -16.40
CA SER A 52 22.75 9.25 -17.65
C SER A 52 24.11 9.93 -17.43
N GLU A 53 24.26 10.76 -16.40
CA GLU A 53 25.52 11.45 -16.08
C GLU A 53 26.65 10.50 -15.65
N ASN A 54 26.31 9.29 -15.21
CA ASN A 54 27.27 8.25 -14.83
C ASN A 54 27.37 7.12 -15.86
N GLY A 55 26.81 7.29 -17.06
CA GLY A 55 26.86 6.27 -18.11
C GLY A 55 26.13 4.98 -17.75
N LEU A 56 25.12 5.05 -16.87
CA LEU A 56 24.31 3.92 -16.42
C LEU A 56 22.95 3.90 -17.09
N ALA A 57 22.41 2.71 -17.32
CA ALA A 57 21.03 2.51 -17.75
C ALA A 57 20.41 1.29 -17.05
N VAL A 58 19.10 1.32 -16.87
CA VAL A 58 18.31 0.19 -16.33
C VAL A 58 17.28 -0.25 -17.36
N SER A 59 17.26 -1.54 -17.68
CA SER A 59 16.23 -2.17 -18.50
C SER A 59 15.44 -3.19 -17.68
N GLN A 60 14.13 -3.27 -17.92
CA GLN A 60 13.23 -4.18 -17.22
C GLN A 60 12.32 -4.90 -18.21
N LEU A 61 12.46 -6.21 -18.28
CA LEU A 61 11.81 -7.06 -19.27
C LEU A 61 10.92 -8.08 -18.55
N PRO A 62 9.60 -8.06 -18.75
CA PRO A 62 8.73 -9.11 -18.25
C PRO A 62 9.10 -10.46 -18.86
N VAL A 63 9.12 -11.51 -18.04
CA VAL A 63 9.43 -12.88 -18.47
C VAL A 63 8.34 -13.82 -17.97
N GLY A 64 7.67 -14.50 -18.91
CA GLY A 64 6.50 -15.31 -18.59
C GLY A 64 5.38 -14.49 -17.95
N GLU A 65 4.63 -15.10 -17.04
CA GLU A 65 3.48 -14.45 -16.38
C GLU A 65 3.86 -13.68 -15.10
N THR A 66 4.95 -14.07 -14.44
CA THR A 66 5.29 -13.62 -13.07
C THR A 66 6.70 -13.08 -12.92
N GLY A 67 7.55 -13.18 -13.95
CA GLY A 67 8.95 -12.79 -13.89
C GLY A 67 9.20 -11.37 -14.38
N LEU A 68 10.21 -10.73 -13.79
CA LEU A 68 10.80 -9.49 -14.29
C LEU A 68 12.32 -9.61 -14.27
N THR A 69 12.94 -9.58 -15.44
CA THR A 69 14.39 -9.43 -15.57
C THR A 69 14.74 -7.97 -15.49
N THR A 70 15.62 -7.60 -14.55
CA THR A 70 16.19 -6.25 -14.45
C THR A 70 17.66 -6.31 -14.80
N ILE A 71 18.09 -5.45 -15.72
CA ILE A 71 19.47 -5.34 -16.19
C ILE A 71 19.96 -3.92 -15.86
N LEU A 72 21.01 -3.81 -15.05
CA LEU A 72 21.76 -2.57 -14.87
C LEU A 72 23.01 -2.66 -15.72
N MET A 73 23.19 -1.70 -16.62
CA MET A 73 24.28 -1.68 -17.60
C MET A 73 25.03 -0.35 -17.56
N HIS A 74 26.30 -0.41 -17.95
CA HIS A 74 27.18 0.74 -18.12
C HIS A 74 27.56 0.92 -19.60
N GLU A 75 27.88 2.14 -20.02
CA GLU A 75 28.28 2.47 -21.40
C GLU A 75 29.48 1.65 -21.92
N SER A 76 30.29 1.09 -21.04
CA SER A 76 31.38 0.17 -21.41
C SER A 76 30.91 -1.22 -21.85
N GLY A 77 29.61 -1.51 -21.75
CA GLY A 77 29.03 -2.84 -22.01
C GLY A 77 29.04 -3.79 -20.81
N GLU A 78 29.54 -3.35 -19.64
CA GLU A 78 29.46 -4.15 -18.42
C GLU A 78 28.03 -4.12 -17.86
N PHE A 79 27.58 -5.24 -17.28
CA PHE A 79 26.23 -5.35 -16.76
C PHE A 79 26.13 -6.30 -15.56
N ILE A 80 25.08 -6.09 -14.76
CA ILE A 80 24.52 -7.08 -13.84
C ILE A 80 23.03 -7.25 -14.16
N MET A 81 22.53 -8.47 -14.01
CA MET A 81 21.13 -8.78 -14.22
C MET A 81 20.63 -9.86 -13.27
N GLU A 82 19.35 -9.77 -12.97
CA GLU A 82 18.64 -10.77 -12.19
C GLU A 82 17.20 -10.85 -12.67
N THR A 83 16.64 -12.06 -12.65
CA THR A 83 15.21 -12.25 -12.83
C THR A 83 14.62 -12.64 -11.49
N TYR A 84 13.64 -11.90 -11.03
CA TYR A 84 12.88 -12.30 -9.87
C TYR A 84 11.40 -12.46 -10.22
N GLN A 85 10.71 -13.26 -9.43
CA GLN A 85 9.31 -13.60 -9.68
C GLN A 85 8.42 -13.04 -8.58
N MET A 86 7.24 -12.57 -8.98
CA MET A 86 6.18 -12.16 -8.08
C MET A 86 4.86 -12.75 -8.54
N LYS A 87 4.18 -13.46 -7.64
CA LYS A 87 2.83 -13.96 -7.92
C LYS A 87 1.84 -12.80 -7.83
N PRO A 88 1.03 -12.55 -8.87
CA PRO A 88 -0.01 -11.53 -8.79
C PRO A 88 -1.12 -11.97 -7.83
N VAL A 89 -1.75 -11.01 -7.16
CA VAL A 89 -2.90 -11.28 -6.27
C VAL A 89 -4.13 -11.74 -7.06
N ARG A 90 -4.29 -11.23 -8.30
CA ARG A 90 -5.36 -11.61 -9.22
C ARG A 90 -4.75 -12.05 -10.54
N ASN A 91 -5.26 -13.15 -11.09
CA ASN A 91 -4.84 -13.66 -12.40
C ASN A 91 -5.72 -13.09 -13.53
N ASP A 92 -5.88 -11.76 -13.53
CA ASP A 92 -6.53 -10.99 -14.59
C ASP A 92 -5.52 -9.98 -15.18
N PRO A 93 -5.76 -9.43 -16.39
CA PRO A 93 -4.82 -8.49 -17.00
C PRO A 93 -4.47 -7.29 -16.11
N GLN A 94 -5.42 -6.82 -15.30
CA GLN A 94 -5.20 -5.71 -14.38
C GLN A 94 -4.27 -6.10 -13.22
N GLY A 95 -4.44 -7.29 -12.65
CA GLY A 95 -3.63 -7.86 -11.58
C GLY A 95 -2.20 -8.13 -12.02
N ILE A 96 -2.03 -8.66 -13.24
CA ILE A 96 -0.72 -8.82 -13.87
C ILE A 96 -0.04 -7.46 -14.07
N GLY A 97 -0.75 -6.48 -14.66
CA GLY A 97 -0.20 -5.12 -14.86
C GLY A 97 0.18 -4.42 -13.55
N SER A 98 -0.62 -4.61 -12.50
CA SER A 98 -0.35 -4.09 -11.16
C SER A 98 0.88 -4.76 -10.54
N SER A 99 1.00 -6.09 -10.70
CA SER A 99 2.17 -6.84 -10.25
C SER A 99 3.44 -6.39 -10.96
N ILE A 100 3.43 -6.21 -12.29
CA ILE A 100 4.59 -5.71 -13.03
C ILE A 100 5.01 -4.32 -12.54
N THR A 101 4.06 -3.42 -12.32
CA THR A 101 4.36 -2.07 -11.80
C THR A 101 5.00 -2.13 -10.42
N TYR A 102 4.46 -2.99 -9.55
CA TYR A 102 5.02 -3.22 -8.23
C TYR A 102 6.43 -3.80 -8.34
N GLN A 103 6.62 -4.80 -9.20
CA GLN A 103 7.91 -5.44 -9.40
C GLN A 103 8.97 -4.43 -9.85
N ARG A 104 8.68 -3.68 -10.92
CA ARG A 104 9.61 -2.70 -11.48
C ARG A 104 10.18 -1.76 -10.43
N ARG A 105 9.31 -1.31 -9.51
CA ARG A 105 9.66 -0.43 -8.41
C ARG A 105 10.68 -1.07 -7.45
N TYR A 106 10.41 -2.29 -6.96
CA TYR A 106 11.32 -2.99 -6.04
C TYR A 106 12.64 -3.35 -6.71
N ALA A 107 12.61 -3.82 -7.95
CA ALA A 107 13.83 -4.16 -8.67
C ALA A 107 14.76 -2.96 -8.86
N ILE A 108 14.21 -1.78 -9.22
CA ILE A 108 14.99 -0.54 -9.33
C ILE A 108 15.57 -0.15 -7.97
N GLY A 109 14.76 -0.18 -6.92
CA GLY A 109 15.21 0.13 -5.57
C GLY A 109 16.36 -0.77 -5.12
N ALA A 110 16.23 -2.07 -5.35
CA ALA A 110 17.23 -3.06 -4.99
C ALA A 110 18.53 -2.91 -5.79
N VAL A 111 18.46 -2.81 -7.12
CA VAL A 111 19.66 -2.79 -7.98
C VAL A 111 20.46 -1.50 -7.85
N LEU A 112 19.80 -0.38 -7.56
CA LEU A 112 20.43 0.93 -7.39
C LEU A 112 20.74 1.28 -5.93
N GLY A 113 20.22 0.52 -4.96
CA GLY A 113 20.38 0.79 -3.53
C GLY A 113 19.56 2.00 -3.05
N LEU A 114 18.34 2.18 -3.57
CA LEU A 114 17.46 3.30 -3.22
C LEU A 114 16.49 2.91 -2.11
N ASN A 115 16.27 3.83 -1.19
CA ASN A 115 15.21 3.73 -0.18
C ASN A 115 13.89 4.27 -0.77
N ILE A 116 12.98 3.36 -1.12
CA ILE A 116 11.75 3.66 -1.90
C ILE A 116 10.45 3.47 -1.11
N ASP A 117 10.53 2.94 0.10
CA ASP A 117 9.43 2.68 1.01
C ASP A 117 9.89 2.85 2.45
N ASP A 118 8.96 3.21 3.34
CA ASP A 118 9.26 3.21 4.77
C ASP A 118 9.42 1.76 5.23
N ASP A 119 10.63 1.43 5.69
CA ASP A 119 10.95 0.18 6.36
C ASP A 119 10.23 0.16 7.72
N ASP A 120 9.17 -0.63 7.82
CA ASP A 120 8.34 -0.77 9.03
C ASP A 120 8.74 -2.01 9.87
N ASP A 121 9.84 -2.69 9.54
CA ASP A 121 10.25 -3.93 10.21
C ASP A 121 11.04 -3.70 11.52
N GLY A 122 11.35 -2.45 11.86
CA GLY A 122 12.13 -2.07 13.05
C GLY A 122 11.43 -2.25 14.40
N ASN A 123 10.10 -2.35 14.45
CA ASN A 123 9.35 -2.54 15.70
C ASN A 123 8.90 -3.99 15.96
N GLY A 124 9.15 -4.92 15.02
CA GLY A 124 8.82 -6.35 15.18
C GLY A 124 10.00 -7.23 15.60
N ALA A 125 11.24 -6.80 15.35
CA ALA A 125 12.43 -7.67 15.45
C ALA A 125 13.28 -7.50 16.73
N SER A 126 12.98 -6.53 17.60
CA SER A 126 13.66 -6.39 18.89
C SER A 126 12.83 -7.02 20.00
N GLY A 127 13.06 -8.31 20.23
CA GLY A 127 12.55 -9.01 21.41
C GLY A 127 13.11 -8.40 22.68
N ASN A 128 12.38 -7.50 23.32
CA ASN A 128 12.59 -7.18 24.72
C ASN A 128 11.83 -8.18 25.58
N LYS A 129 12.57 -9.20 26.04
CA LYS A 129 12.18 -10.07 27.13
C LYS A 129 12.06 -9.24 28.42
N THR A 130 10.84 -9.01 28.88
CA THR A 130 10.58 -8.90 30.32
C THR A 130 9.44 -9.84 30.70
N THR A 131 9.80 -10.72 31.61
CA THR A 131 9.07 -11.86 32.15
C THR A 131 7.83 -11.46 32.97
N ALA A 132 6.67 -12.05 32.64
CA ALA A 132 5.72 -12.56 33.63
C ALA A 132 4.81 -13.61 32.95
N ASN A 133 4.63 -14.73 33.64
CA ASN A 133 4.19 -16.03 33.12
C ASN A 133 2.77 -16.38 33.60
N LYS A 134 2.04 -17.19 32.79
CA LYS A 134 0.66 -17.76 32.89
C LYS A 134 -0.34 -17.08 31.94
N SER A 135 -1.06 -17.77 31.05
CA SER A 135 -1.26 -19.20 30.78
C SER A 135 -1.82 -19.38 29.35
N LEU A 136 -1.58 -20.56 28.78
CA LEU A 136 -1.79 -20.99 27.39
C LEU A 136 -3.22 -20.88 26.86
N GLY A 137 -3.39 -20.44 25.61
CA GLY A 137 -4.63 -20.63 24.81
C GLY A 137 -4.79 -19.76 23.55
N GLN A 138 -4.14 -20.13 22.44
CA GLN A 138 -4.48 -19.92 21.01
C GLN A 138 -4.68 -18.50 20.39
N LYS A 139 -3.78 -18.21 19.42
CA LYS A 139 -3.78 -17.33 18.20
C LYS A 139 -4.28 -15.86 18.27
N PRO A 140 -3.45 -14.86 17.90
CA PRO A 140 -3.88 -13.46 17.81
C PRO A 140 -4.45 -13.06 16.44
N ALA A 141 -5.69 -12.56 16.49
CA ALA A 141 -6.22 -11.29 15.97
C ALA A 141 -5.75 -10.74 14.60
N THR A 142 -6.65 -10.86 13.62
CA THR A 142 -6.82 -9.92 12.50
C THR A 142 -7.17 -8.52 13.05
N ASN A 143 -6.31 -7.54 12.78
CA ASN A 143 -6.52 -6.16 13.17
C ASN A 143 -7.35 -5.43 12.08
N ASP A 144 -8.63 -5.79 11.98
CA ASP A 144 -9.63 -4.97 11.31
C ASP A 144 -9.80 -3.70 12.15
N LYS A 145 -9.30 -2.56 11.65
CA LYS A 145 -9.72 -1.27 12.18
C LYS A 145 -11.22 -1.12 11.89
N LYS A 146 -12.06 -1.51 12.86
CA LYS A 146 -13.42 -0.98 12.98
C LYS A 146 -13.31 0.53 12.94
N MET A 147 -13.72 1.13 11.83
CA MET A 147 -13.73 2.58 11.65
C MET A 147 -14.83 3.26 12.49
N PHE A 148 -15.66 2.47 13.19
CA PHE A 148 -16.72 2.96 14.07
C PHE A 148 -16.77 2.21 15.40
N CYS A 149 -16.97 2.96 16.49
CA CYS A 149 -17.35 2.46 17.80
C CYS A 149 -18.88 2.53 17.94
N ARG A 150 -19.49 1.63 18.74
CA ARG A 150 -20.95 1.61 19.03
C ARG A 150 -21.52 2.95 19.56
N SER A 151 -20.67 3.91 19.90
CA SER A 151 -21.01 5.23 20.43
C SER A 151 -21.13 6.34 19.36
N ASP A 152 -20.80 6.09 18.09
CA ASP A 152 -20.82 7.14 17.06
C ASP A 152 -22.24 7.35 16.47
N GLU A 153 -22.94 8.34 16.99
CA GLU A 153 -24.30 8.74 16.54
C GLU A 153 -24.34 9.20 15.07
N ASN A 154 -23.20 9.60 14.50
CA ASN A 154 -23.12 10.18 13.16
C ASN A 154 -23.39 9.17 12.03
N LEU A 155 -23.02 7.89 12.21
CA LEU A 155 -23.23 6.87 11.18
C LEU A 155 -24.71 6.50 11.04
N VAL A 156 -25.41 6.34 12.18
CA VAL A 156 -26.84 5.98 12.22
C VAL A 156 -27.69 7.06 11.56
N ASN A 157 -27.34 8.32 11.80
CA ASN A 157 -27.97 9.49 11.22
C ASN A 157 -27.79 9.52 9.69
N CYS A 158 -26.55 9.32 9.20
CA CYS A 158 -26.30 9.23 7.76
C CYS A 158 -27.00 8.03 7.10
N LEU A 159 -27.16 6.91 7.81
CA LEU A 159 -27.87 5.73 7.30
C LEU A 159 -29.37 5.95 7.16
N CYS A 160 -29.99 6.57 8.18
CA CYS A 160 -31.41 6.91 8.12
C CYS A 160 -31.69 7.86 6.95
N ASP A 161 -30.83 8.86 6.75
CA ASP A 161 -30.98 9.81 5.64
C ASP A 161 -30.80 9.16 4.26
N LEU A 162 -29.85 8.22 4.13
CA LEU A 162 -29.57 7.50 2.87
C LEU A 162 -30.70 6.53 2.50
N VAL A 163 -31.27 5.82 3.49
CA VAL A 163 -32.28 4.77 3.26
C VAL A 163 -33.69 5.35 3.13
N THR A 164 -34.01 6.44 3.85
CA THR A 164 -35.36 7.03 3.82
C THR A 164 -35.49 8.20 2.85
N GLY A 165 -34.37 8.76 2.36
CA GLY A 165 -34.37 9.94 1.50
C GLY A 165 -34.84 11.23 2.18
N GLN A 166 -35.09 11.19 3.49
CA GLN A 166 -35.51 12.32 4.32
C GLN A 166 -34.44 12.60 5.39
N ASN A 167 -34.20 13.87 5.69
CA ASN A 167 -33.26 14.29 6.74
C ASN A 167 -33.91 14.12 8.11
N LEU A 168 -34.00 12.87 8.57
CA LEU A 168 -34.77 12.50 9.77
C LEU A 168 -34.04 12.83 11.07
N CYS A 169 -32.74 13.11 11.00
CA CYS A 169 -31.87 13.16 12.16
C CYS A 169 -31.26 14.55 12.44
N GLY A 170 -31.74 15.61 11.78
CA GLY A 170 -31.80 17.00 12.28
C GLY A 170 -30.52 17.66 12.82
N LYS A 171 -29.35 17.01 12.80
CA LYS A 171 -28.11 17.46 13.45
C LYS A 171 -26.85 16.99 12.70
N ASN A 172 -26.92 16.82 11.38
CA ASN A 172 -25.70 16.78 10.60
C ASN A 172 -25.14 18.22 10.49
N THR A 173 -24.44 18.66 11.53
CA THR A 173 -23.82 19.99 11.61
C THR A 173 -22.78 20.23 10.51
N LYS A 174 -22.26 19.15 9.91
CA LYS A 174 -21.27 19.20 8.83
C LYS A 174 -21.87 19.17 7.42
N LYS A 175 -23.17 18.89 7.25
CA LYS A 175 -23.84 18.78 5.93
C LYS A 175 -23.06 17.94 4.91
N GLU A 176 -22.31 16.93 5.35
CA GLU A 176 -21.54 16.09 4.44
C GLU A 176 -22.49 15.13 3.71
N LYS A 177 -22.57 15.26 2.38
CA LYS A 177 -23.28 14.30 1.52
C LYS A 177 -22.33 13.15 1.19
N TRP A 178 -22.71 11.94 1.57
CA TRP A 178 -21.94 10.74 1.29
C TRP A 178 -22.42 10.09 0.01
N THR A 179 -21.47 9.60 -0.80
CA THR A 179 -21.77 8.76 -1.96
C THR A 179 -22.00 7.30 -1.53
N MET A 180 -22.77 6.55 -2.32
CA MET A 180 -23.01 5.10 -2.07
C MET A 180 -21.71 4.31 -1.92
N ALA A 181 -20.69 4.65 -2.70
CA ALA A 181 -19.38 3.97 -2.64
C ALA A 181 -18.65 4.23 -1.31
N GLN A 182 -18.73 5.45 -0.76
CA GLN A 182 -18.15 5.77 0.55
C GLN A 182 -18.89 5.05 1.68
N PHE A 183 -20.21 4.94 1.55
CA PHE A 183 -21.05 4.21 2.49
C PHE A 183 -20.75 2.71 2.50
N GLU A 184 -20.73 2.06 1.34
CA GLU A 184 -20.39 0.64 1.21
C GLU A 184 -19.00 0.32 1.74
N THR A 185 -18.04 1.22 1.50
CA THR A 185 -16.69 1.09 2.03
C THR A 185 -16.67 1.18 3.56
N SER A 186 -17.54 2.01 4.17
CA SER A 186 -17.64 2.17 5.63
C SER A 186 -18.24 0.96 6.33
N LEU A 187 -19.02 0.13 5.62
CA LEU A 187 -19.60 -1.11 6.13
C LEU A 187 -18.64 -2.31 6.04
N ARG A 188 -17.48 -2.15 5.38
CA ARG A 188 -16.47 -3.21 5.32
C ARG A 188 -15.88 -3.43 6.70
N GLY A 189 -15.98 -4.66 7.20
CA GLY A 189 -15.52 -5.04 8.55
C GLY A 189 -16.61 -5.05 9.63
N PHE A 190 -17.87 -4.82 9.27
CA PHE A 190 -18.99 -5.05 10.18
C PHE A 190 -19.20 -6.55 10.39
N THR A 191 -19.35 -6.96 11.65
CA THR A 191 -19.75 -8.34 11.98
C THR A 191 -21.27 -8.49 11.83
N PRO A 192 -21.80 -9.72 11.75
CA PRO A 192 -23.25 -9.95 11.70
C PRO A 192 -24.03 -9.27 12.83
N GLU A 193 -23.44 -9.15 14.02
CA GLU A 193 -24.01 -8.45 15.17
C GLU A 193 -24.02 -6.93 14.98
N ASP A 194 -23.00 -6.38 14.31
CA ASP A 194 -22.95 -4.95 13.97
C ASP A 194 -24.03 -4.60 12.93
N TYR A 195 -24.23 -5.47 11.91
CA TYR A 195 -25.34 -5.33 10.97
C TYR A 195 -26.70 -5.42 11.66
N THR A 196 -26.87 -6.40 12.56
CA THR A 196 -28.12 -6.56 13.32
C THR A 196 -28.40 -5.35 14.22
N TRP A 197 -27.38 -4.82 14.88
CA TRP A 197 -27.48 -3.58 15.67
C TRP A 197 -27.86 -2.39 14.79
N LEU A 198 -27.22 -2.25 13.64
CA LEU A 198 -27.44 -1.15 12.68
C LEU A 198 -28.88 -1.15 12.16
N VAL A 199 -29.37 -2.32 11.74
CA VAL A 199 -30.73 -2.53 11.25
C VAL A 199 -31.75 -2.26 12.35
N ASN A 200 -31.52 -2.75 13.57
CA ASN A 200 -32.42 -2.49 14.71
C ASN A 200 -32.46 -1.01 15.10
N ARG A 201 -31.33 -0.31 15.07
CA ARG A 201 -31.25 1.13 15.38
C ARG A 201 -31.94 1.98 14.32
N ALA A 202 -31.72 1.69 13.04
CA ALA A 202 -32.39 2.35 11.92
C ALA A 202 -33.91 2.13 11.98
N THR A 203 -34.35 0.90 12.23
CA THR A 203 -35.78 0.55 12.35
C THR A 203 -36.45 1.25 13.54
N ASN A 204 -35.75 1.38 14.68
CA ASN A 204 -36.28 2.08 15.86
C ASN A 204 -36.29 3.61 15.69
N GLY A 205 -35.31 4.19 14.98
CA GLY A 205 -35.29 5.62 14.65
C GLY A 205 -36.41 6.03 13.68
N ILE A 206 -36.80 5.13 12.77
CA ILE A 206 -37.95 5.33 11.88
C ILE A 206 -39.27 5.29 12.67
N LYS A 207 -39.41 4.36 13.64
CA LYS A 207 -40.60 4.25 14.49
C LYS A 207 -40.82 5.45 15.42
N SER A 208 -39.76 6.08 15.91
CA SER A 208 -39.88 7.29 16.75
C SER A 208 -40.38 8.53 15.99
N ASN A 209 -40.14 8.60 14.68
CA ASN A 209 -40.58 9.71 13.83
C ASN A 209 -41.95 9.49 13.17
N GLN A 210 -42.61 8.35 13.39
CA GLN A 210 -43.99 8.10 12.95
C GLN A 210 -45.05 8.38 14.04
N ASN A 211 -44.62 8.79 15.23
CA ASN A 211 -45.50 9.20 16.35
C ASN A 211 -45.50 10.72 16.59
N VAL A 212 -45.20 11.51 15.56
CA VAL A 212 -45.38 12.97 15.52
C VAL A 212 -46.28 13.31 14.34
#